data_AF-A0A8H4RBS5-F1
#
_entry.id   AF-A0A8H4RBS5-F1
#
_cell.length_a   1.000
_cell.length_b   1.000
_cell.length_c   1.000
_cell.angle_alpha   90.00
_cell.angle_beta   90.00
_cell.angle_gamma   90.00
#
_symmetry.space_group_name_H-M   'P 1'
#
loop_
_entity.id
_entity.type
_entity.pdbx_description
1 polymer ?
#
loop_
_entity_poly.entity_id
_entity_poly.type
_entity_poly.pdbx_seq_one_letter_code
_entity_poly.pdbx_strand_id
1 'polypeptide(L)'
;MPGVICINAANGDGVPSGFNPPIQPSSPNFSIVGEDVKSSWIKWHNAKKGQEDDEKVMSGTSVATPIAAGVAALTLEFAMQEDPSDEETNKILKDQLWYLKRHIGMVQVLTAMSEKIRDYNNIVPWNILKARRTRRKVATDIEGLMDSRFRNE
;
A
#
# COMPACT_ATOMS: atom_id res chain seq x y z
N MET A 1 3.22 -6.50 -16.37
CA MET A 1 2.42 -7.73 -16.63
C MET A 1 0.98 -7.46 -16.21
N PRO A 2 -0.03 -8.01 -16.89
CA PRO A 2 -1.41 -7.94 -16.43
C PRO A 2 -1.55 -8.54 -15.02
N GLY A 3 -2.31 -7.88 -14.14
CA GLY A 3 -2.59 -8.39 -12.78
C GLY A 3 -1.49 -8.20 -11.74
N VAL A 4 -0.37 -7.56 -12.08
CA VAL A 4 0.73 -7.26 -11.13
C VAL A 4 0.71 -5.78 -10.76
N ILE A 5 0.89 -5.48 -9.47
CA ILE A 5 1.08 -4.13 -8.96
C ILE A 5 2.57 -3.89 -8.78
N CYS A 6 3.16 -3.04 -9.63
CA CYS A 6 4.58 -2.69 -9.56
C CYS A 6 4.82 -1.63 -8.48
N ILE A 7 5.81 -1.86 -7.61
CA ILE A 7 6.17 -0.96 -6.51
C ILE A 7 7.63 -0.54 -6.64
N ASN A 8 7.86 0.77 -6.66
CA ASN A 8 9.18 1.40 -6.66
C ASN A 8 9.55 1.88 -5.25
N ALA A 9 10.81 2.17 -5.03
CA ALA A 9 11.28 2.70 -3.75
C ALA A 9 11.22 4.23 -3.71
N ALA A 10 10.94 4.76 -2.54
CA ALA A 10 11.10 6.16 -2.20
C ALA A 10 11.90 6.29 -0.91
N ASN A 11 12.48 7.46 -0.69
CA ASN A 11 13.10 7.80 0.59
C ASN A 11 12.04 8.16 1.65
N GLY A 12 12.49 8.54 2.85
CA GLY A 12 11.60 8.92 3.96
C GLY A 12 10.68 10.12 3.67
N ASP A 13 11.05 10.97 2.71
CA ASP A 13 10.26 12.14 2.28
C ASP A 13 9.30 11.81 1.12
N GLY A 14 9.22 10.55 0.69
CA GLY A 14 8.42 10.11 -0.45
C GLY A 14 9.04 10.44 -1.81
N VAL A 15 10.28 10.94 -1.85
CA VAL A 15 11.00 11.21 -3.09
C VAL A 15 11.45 9.89 -3.72
N PRO A 16 11.15 9.64 -5.01
CA PRO A 16 11.55 8.40 -5.68
C PRO A 16 13.07 8.19 -5.69
N SER A 17 13.47 6.97 -5.36
CA SER A 17 14.87 6.53 -5.34
C SER A 17 15.54 6.59 -6.72
N GLY A 18 16.81 7.00 -6.75
CA GLY A 18 17.60 7.09 -7.99
C GLY A 18 17.93 5.73 -8.62
N PHE A 19 17.83 4.64 -7.85
CA PHE A 19 18.07 3.26 -8.33
C PHE A 19 16.80 2.58 -8.87
N ASN A 20 15.66 3.27 -8.89
CA ASN A 20 14.44 2.70 -9.44
C ASN A 20 14.62 2.36 -10.92
N PRO A 21 13.96 1.30 -11.42
CA PRO A 21 13.85 1.06 -12.85
C PRO A 21 13.23 2.27 -13.57
N PRO A 22 13.44 2.39 -14.90
CA PRO A 22 12.81 3.42 -15.70
C PRO A 22 11.28 3.44 -15.54
N ILE A 23 10.72 4.64 -15.54
CA ILE A 23 9.28 4.88 -15.47
C ILE A 23 8.59 4.15 -16.63
N GLN A 24 7.43 3.55 -16.33
CA GLN A 24 6.59 2.90 -17.32
C GLN A 24 5.38 3.81 -17.63
N PRO A 25 5.29 4.42 -18.83
CA PRO A 25 4.26 5.43 -19.12
C PRO A 25 2.81 4.96 -18.97
N SER A 26 2.55 3.66 -19.16
CA SER A 26 1.23 3.03 -19.02
C SER A 26 0.98 2.41 -17.64
N SER A 27 1.87 2.66 -16.67
CA SER A 27 1.76 2.16 -15.30
C SER A 27 1.44 3.29 -14.33
N PRO A 28 0.78 3.02 -13.21
CA PRO A 28 0.66 3.99 -12.13
C PRO A 28 2.01 4.44 -11.55
N ASN A 29 3.08 3.65 -11.73
CA ASN A 29 4.40 3.91 -11.15
C ASN A 29 4.32 4.19 -9.64
N PHE A 30 3.69 3.28 -8.90
CA PHE A 30 3.60 3.42 -7.45
C PHE A 30 5.00 3.40 -6.82
N SER A 31 5.18 4.20 -5.78
CA SER A 31 6.34 4.13 -4.89
C SER A 31 5.88 4.12 -3.43
N ILE A 32 6.71 3.61 -2.54
CA ILE A 32 6.56 3.74 -1.09
C ILE A 32 7.95 3.70 -0.46
N VAL A 33 8.08 4.06 0.82
CA VAL A 33 9.36 4.01 1.53
C VAL A 33 10.06 2.68 1.30
N GLY A 34 11.30 2.77 0.84
CA GLY A 34 12.14 1.62 0.50
C GLY A 34 13.62 1.93 0.64
N GLU A 35 13.98 3.09 1.17
CA GLU A 35 15.34 3.43 1.56
C GLU A 35 15.47 3.43 3.08
N ASP A 36 16.63 2.98 3.57
CA ASP A 36 17.02 3.03 4.97
C ASP A 36 16.01 2.38 5.92
N VAL A 37 15.38 1.30 5.47
CA VAL A 37 14.40 0.55 6.27
C VAL A 37 15.12 -0.52 7.09
N LYS A 38 14.98 -0.44 8.41
CA LYS A 38 15.40 -1.48 9.36
C LYS A 38 14.38 -2.62 9.39
N SER A 39 14.82 -3.86 9.23
CA SER A 39 13.97 -5.05 9.34
C SER A 39 14.76 -6.25 9.84
N SER A 40 14.07 -7.35 10.17
CA SER A 40 14.68 -8.59 10.64
C SER A 40 15.68 -9.16 9.62
N TRP A 41 16.77 -9.74 10.10
CA TRP A 41 17.82 -10.31 9.27
C TRP A 41 18.27 -11.68 9.75
N ILE A 42 18.52 -12.58 8.80
CA ILE A 42 19.04 -13.90 9.14
C ILE A 42 20.50 -13.82 9.59
N LYS A 43 20.79 -14.36 10.78
CA LYS A 43 22.17 -14.57 11.24
C LYS A 43 22.82 -15.63 10.36
N TRP A 44 23.98 -15.31 9.80
CA TRP A 44 24.83 -16.31 9.16
C TRP A 44 25.67 -17.02 10.22
N HIS A 45 26.03 -18.29 9.99
CA HIS A 45 26.86 -19.11 10.90
C HIS A 45 28.22 -18.51 11.30
N ASN A 46 28.64 -17.39 10.68
CA ASN A 46 29.89 -16.67 10.96
C ASN A 46 29.69 -15.32 11.68
N ALA A 47 28.53 -15.05 12.29
CA ALA A 47 28.35 -13.87 13.13
C ALA A 47 29.43 -13.85 14.23
N LYS A 48 30.24 -12.78 14.26
CA LYS A 48 31.28 -12.62 15.29
C LYS A 48 30.61 -12.67 16.66
N LYS A 49 31.17 -13.43 17.62
CA LYS A 49 30.71 -13.44 19.02
C LYS A 49 30.56 -11.97 19.49
N GLY A 50 29.33 -11.56 19.81
CA GLY A 50 29.00 -10.21 20.29
C GLY A 50 28.29 -9.29 19.29
N GLN A 51 28.03 -9.71 18.04
CA GLN A 51 27.07 -9.00 17.17
C GLN A 51 25.67 -9.62 17.33
N GLU A 52 24.88 -8.99 18.20
CA GLU A 52 23.50 -9.41 18.52
C GLU A 52 22.44 -8.76 17.61
N ASP A 53 22.80 -8.16 16.48
CA ASP A 53 21.79 -7.53 15.63
C ASP A 53 21.03 -8.58 14.79
N ASP A 54 19.84 -8.93 15.26
CA ASP A 54 18.80 -9.67 14.53
C ASP A 54 18.08 -8.80 13.47
N GLU A 55 18.64 -7.61 13.19
CA GLU A 55 18.06 -6.60 12.32
C GLU A 55 19.12 -6.01 11.39
N LYS A 56 18.71 -5.58 10.20
CA LYS A 56 19.55 -4.92 9.21
C LYS A 56 18.78 -3.81 8.52
N VAL A 57 19.48 -2.71 8.24
CA VAL A 57 18.98 -1.61 7.40
C VAL A 57 19.29 -1.91 5.94
N MET A 58 18.27 -1.82 5.08
CA MET A 58 18.41 -2.03 3.64
C MET A 58 17.61 -1.02 2.82
N SER A 59 18.06 -0.82 1.59
CA SER A 59 17.40 0.01 0.58
C SER A 59 17.15 -0.80 -0.69
N GLY A 60 15.98 -0.62 -1.33
CA GLY A 60 15.66 -1.27 -2.59
C GLY A 60 14.16 -1.35 -2.88
N THR A 61 13.80 -1.61 -4.14
CA THR A 61 12.41 -1.92 -4.52
C THR A 61 11.91 -3.22 -3.87
N SER A 62 12.81 -4.16 -3.61
CA SER A 62 12.55 -5.37 -2.82
C SER A 62 12.20 -5.08 -1.35
N VAL A 63 12.55 -3.89 -0.84
CA VAL A 63 12.19 -3.41 0.50
C VAL A 63 10.83 -2.68 0.46
N ALA A 64 10.60 -1.84 -0.56
CA ALA A 64 9.34 -1.12 -0.74
C ALA A 64 8.15 -2.07 -1.00
N THR A 65 8.36 -3.13 -1.79
CA THR A 65 7.31 -4.08 -2.19
C THR A 65 6.57 -4.72 -1.01
N PRO A 66 7.23 -5.35 -0.02
CA PRO A 66 6.52 -5.93 1.13
C PRO A 66 5.81 -4.87 1.99
N ILE A 67 6.28 -3.62 2.02
CA ILE A 67 5.59 -2.53 2.74
C ILE A 67 4.28 -2.18 2.04
N ALA A 68 4.29 -2.03 0.71
CA ALA A 68 3.06 -1.83 -0.06
C ALA A 68 2.09 -3.02 0.06
N ALA A 69 2.61 -4.25 0.09
CA ALA A 69 1.80 -5.45 0.35
C ALA A 69 1.14 -5.41 1.74
N GLY A 70 1.85 -4.94 2.76
CA GLY A 70 1.29 -4.69 4.10
C GLY A 70 0.16 -3.66 4.08
N VAL A 71 0.32 -2.56 3.34
CA VAL A 71 -0.74 -1.54 3.18
C VAL A 71 -1.98 -2.13 2.49
N ALA A 72 -1.79 -2.93 1.44
CA ALA A 72 -2.88 -3.64 0.77
C ALA A 72 -3.57 -4.63 1.71
N ALA A 73 -2.81 -5.36 2.54
CA ALA A 73 -3.35 -6.26 3.54
C ALA A 73 -4.19 -5.53 4.60
N LEU A 74 -3.70 -4.39 5.11
CA LEU A 74 -4.45 -3.54 6.05
C LEU A 74 -5.75 -2.99 5.44
N THR A 75 -5.74 -2.68 4.13
CA THR A 75 -6.94 -2.25 3.39
C THR A 75 -7.99 -3.36 3.34
N LEU A 76 -7.56 -4.60 3.05
CA LEU A 76 -8.45 -5.76 3.02
C LEU A 76 -8.97 -6.10 4.42
N GLU A 77 -8.08 -6.09 5.42
CA GLU A 77 -8.42 -6.32 6.82
C GLU A 77 -9.47 -5.32 7.31
N PHE A 78 -9.29 -4.02 7.01
CA PHE A 78 -10.26 -2.99 7.34
C PHE A 78 -11.66 -3.29 6.76
N ALA A 79 -11.72 -3.80 5.53
CA ALA A 79 -12.98 -4.17 4.88
C ALA A 79 -13.57 -5.50 5.40
N MET A 80 -12.75 -6.37 6.01
CA MET A 80 -13.16 -7.65 6.56
C MET A 80 -13.60 -7.57 8.02
N GLN A 81 -13.07 -6.63 8.79
CA GLN A 81 -13.46 -6.43 10.18
C GLN A 81 -14.93 -6.00 10.27
N GLU A 82 -15.72 -6.71 11.06
CA GLU A 82 -17.13 -6.39 11.32
C GLU A 82 -17.28 -5.65 12.64
N ASP A 83 -18.20 -4.68 12.66
CA ASP A 83 -18.65 -4.01 13.88
C ASP A 83 -20.13 -4.38 14.10
N PRO A 84 -20.48 -5.19 15.11
CA PRO A 84 -21.86 -5.58 15.38
C PRO A 84 -22.81 -4.40 15.64
N SER A 85 -22.28 -3.21 15.96
CA SER A 85 -23.04 -2.00 16.20
C SER A 85 -23.24 -1.12 14.96
N ASP A 86 -22.60 -1.44 13.83
CA ASP A 86 -22.64 -0.66 12.59
C ASP A 86 -22.85 -1.56 11.34
N GLU A 87 -24.04 -2.15 11.28
CA GLU A 87 -24.43 -3.07 10.19
C GLU A 87 -24.45 -2.39 8.82
N GLU A 88 -24.78 -1.11 8.75
CA GLU A 88 -24.76 -0.32 7.51
C GLU A 88 -23.33 -0.26 6.94
N THR A 89 -22.35 0.07 7.78
CA THR A 89 -20.95 0.13 7.34
C THR A 89 -20.40 -1.26 7.00
N ASN A 90 -20.82 -2.30 7.74
CA ASN A 90 -20.47 -3.69 7.41
C ASN A 90 -20.95 -4.06 6.01
N LYS A 91 -22.19 -3.71 5.68
CA LYS A 91 -22.78 -4.00 4.37
C LYS A 91 -22.01 -3.30 3.24
N ILE A 92 -21.72 -2.00 3.39
CA ILE A 92 -20.94 -1.24 2.40
C ILE A 92 -19.60 -1.95 2.13
N LEU A 93 -18.84 -2.29 3.17
CA LEU A 93 -17.52 -2.91 3.01
C LEU A 93 -17.60 -4.33 2.43
N LYS A 94 -18.60 -5.13 2.84
CA LYS A 94 -18.85 -6.48 2.27
C LYS A 94 -19.13 -6.40 0.77
N ASP A 95 -19.95 -5.45 0.34
CA ASP A 95 -20.33 -5.27 -1.06
C ASP A 95 -19.12 -4.86 -1.93
N GLN A 96 -18.13 -4.17 -1.36
CA GLN A 96 -16.89 -3.79 -2.07
C GLN A 96 -15.76 -4.84 -1.99
N LEU A 97 -15.80 -5.75 -1.00
CA LEU A 97 -14.68 -6.66 -0.69
C LEU A 97 -14.23 -7.52 -1.88
N TRP A 98 -15.17 -8.02 -2.68
CA TRP A 98 -14.84 -8.86 -3.84
C TRP A 98 -13.99 -8.09 -4.87
N TYR A 99 -14.22 -6.78 -5.02
CA TYR A 99 -13.50 -5.97 -5.98
C TYR A 99 -12.19 -5.44 -5.42
N LEU A 100 -12.13 -5.12 -4.12
CA LEU A 100 -10.89 -4.80 -3.42
C LEU A 100 -9.85 -5.92 -3.56
N LYS A 101 -10.30 -7.19 -3.58
CA LYS A 101 -9.44 -8.35 -3.82
C LYS A 101 -8.89 -8.46 -5.25
N ARG A 102 -9.44 -7.71 -6.21
CA ARG A 102 -8.98 -7.69 -7.61
C ARG A 102 -7.88 -6.66 -7.79
N HIS A 103 -6.96 -6.93 -8.72
CA HIS A 103 -5.86 -6.01 -9.02
C HIS A 103 -6.36 -4.60 -9.37
N ILE A 104 -7.45 -4.47 -10.14
CA ILE A 104 -8.00 -3.16 -10.54
C ILE A 104 -8.50 -2.38 -9.32
N GLY A 105 -9.24 -3.03 -8.42
CA GLY A 105 -9.76 -2.41 -7.21
C GLY A 105 -8.65 -1.97 -6.27
N MET A 106 -7.65 -2.82 -6.07
CA MET A 106 -6.49 -2.46 -5.27
C MET A 106 -5.69 -1.30 -5.90
N VAL A 107 -5.53 -1.27 -7.23
CA VAL A 107 -4.89 -0.15 -7.94
C VAL A 107 -5.65 1.15 -7.73
N GLN A 108 -6.99 1.14 -7.78
CA GLN A 108 -7.81 2.32 -7.52
C GLN A 108 -7.62 2.85 -6.10
N VAL A 109 -7.65 1.97 -5.10
CA VAL A 109 -7.46 2.37 -3.70
C VAL A 109 -6.04 2.89 -3.47
N LEU A 110 -5.01 2.19 -3.96
CA LEU A 110 -3.62 2.65 -3.85
C LEU A 110 -3.41 3.99 -4.55
N THR A 111 -4.07 4.23 -5.69
CA THR A 111 -4.07 5.54 -6.36
C THR A 111 -4.69 6.62 -5.48
N ALA A 112 -5.83 6.34 -4.85
CA ALA A 112 -6.50 7.29 -3.95
C ALA A 112 -5.71 7.57 -2.66
N MET A 113 -4.88 6.61 -2.22
CA MET A 113 -3.92 6.82 -1.13
C MET A 113 -2.68 7.61 -1.56
N SER A 114 -2.39 7.70 -2.86
CA SER A 114 -1.11 8.20 -3.34
C SER A 114 -1.06 9.72 -3.49
N GLU A 115 0.14 10.27 -3.33
CA GLU A 115 0.47 11.64 -3.71
C GLU A 115 1.43 11.64 -4.90
N LYS A 116 1.22 12.55 -5.85
CA LYS A 116 2.10 12.66 -7.01
C LYS A 116 3.39 13.37 -6.60
N ILE A 117 4.50 12.64 -6.62
CA ILE A 117 5.82 13.18 -6.34
C ILE A 117 6.71 12.88 -7.55
N ARG A 118 7.05 13.94 -8.29
CA ARG A 118 7.65 13.83 -9.63
C ARG A 118 6.76 12.96 -10.53
N ASP A 119 7.31 11.94 -11.15
CA ASP A 119 6.59 11.04 -12.06
C ASP A 119 5.93 9.84 -11.36
N TYR A 120 6.09 9.69 -10.04
CA TYR A 120 5.62 8.53 -9.28
C TYR A 120 4.39 8.85 -8.44
N ASN A 121 3.57 7.83 -8.21
CA ASN A 121 2.45 7.87 -7.27
C ASN A 121 2.95 7.31 -5.93
N ASN A 122 3.39 8.18 -5.03
CA ASN A 122 3.90 7.77 -3.74
C ASN A 122 2.75 7.43 -2.79
N ILE A 123 2.67 6.17 -2.35
CA ILE A 123 1.59 5.66 -1.50
C ILE A 123 1.73 6.29 -0.11
N VAL A 124 0.67 6.97 0.32
CA VAL A 124 0.54 7.60 1.63
C VAL A 124 -0.68 6.98 2.32
N PRO A 125 -0.52 5.88 3.08
CA PRO A 125 -1.65 5.03 3.50
C PRO A 125 -2.73 5.79 4.26
N TRP A 126 -2.30 6.76 5.07
CA TRP A 126 -3.19 7.62 5.84
C TRP A 126 -3.95 8.63 4.99
N ASN A 127 -3.86 8.68 3.66
CA ASN A 127 -4.78 9.50 2.87
C ASN A 127 -6.20 8.92 2.85
N ILE A 128 -6.32 7.60 2.99
CA ILE A 128 -7.60 6.88 3.17
C ILE A 128 -7.70 6.32 4.61
N LEU A 129 -6.69 5.59 5.09
CA LEU A 129 -6.70 4.92 6.39
C LEU A 129 -6.30 5.86 7.54
N LYS A 130 -7.08 6.92 7.79
CA LYS A 130 -6.83 7.86 8.91
C LYS A 130 -7.43 7.34 10.21
N ALA A 131 -6.61 7.16 11.24
CA ALA A 131 -7.06 6.79 12.59
C ALA A 131 -8.08 7.79 13.20
N ARG A 132 -8.07 9.05 12.77
CA ARG A 132 -9.02 10.09 13.20
C ARG A 132 -10.34 10.11 12.42
N ARG A 133 -10.47 9.32 11.35
CA ARG A 133 -11.73 9.19 10.59
C ARG A 133 -12.56 8.06 11.18
N THR A 134 -13.87 8.22 11.14
CA THR A 134 -14.79 7.13 11.51
C THR A 134 -14.72 6.03 10.47
N ARG A 135 -14.96 4.78 10.90
CA ARG A 135 -15.01 3.61 10.01
C ARG A 135 -15.94 3.83 8.81
N ARG A 136 -17.12 4.41 9.07
CA ARG A 136 -18.12 4.75 8.04
C ARG A 136 -17.60 5.72 6.98
N LYS A 137 -16.87 6.77 7.37
CA LYS A 137 -16.28 7.71 6.39
C LYS A 137 -15.30 7.03 5.46
N VAL A 138 -14.42 6.17 6.01
CA VAL A 138 -13.47 5.40 5.20
C VAL A 138 -14.20 4.41 4.28
N ALA A 139 -15.27 3.77 4.77
CA ALA A 139 -16.10 2.88 3.95
C ALA A 139 -16.78 3.60 2.78
N THR A 140 -17.36 4.79 3.02
CA THR A 140 -17.96 5.62 1.97
C THR A 140 -16.92 6.13 0.97
N ASP A 141 -15.72 6.48 1.41
CA ASP A 141 -14.62 6.85 0.50
C ASP A 141 -14.27 5.67 -0.42
N ILE A 142 -14.15 4.45 0.13
CA ILE A 142 -13.91 3.23 -0.64
C ILE A 142 -15.05 2.97 -1.62
N GLU A 143 -16.31 3.02 -1.17
CA GLU A 143 -17.49 2.87 -2.03
C GLU A 143 -17.50 3.87 -3.18
N GLY A 144 -17.23 5.15 -2.91
CA GLY A 144 -17.20 6.20 -3.94
C GLY A 144 -16.12 5.97 -5.00
N LEU A 145 -14.95 5.45 -4.62
CA LEU A 145 -13.90 5.04 -5.56
C LEU A 145 -14.40 3.90 -6.45
N MET A 146 -15.10 2.95 -5.86
CA MET A 146 -15.68 1.83 -6.58
C MET A 146 -16.84 2.28 -7.49
N ASP A 147 -17.69 3.21 -7.10
CA ASP A 147 -18.79 3.64 -7.97
C ASP A 147 -18.33 4.52 -9.15
N SER A 148 -17.16 5.15 -9.04
CA SER A 148 -16.52 5.86 -10.16
C SER A 148 -16.18 4.94 -11.35
N ARG A 149 -16.23 3.61 -11.16
CA ARG A 149 -16.10 2.59 -12.22
C ARG A 149 -17.19 2.70 -13.29
N PHE A 150 -18.42 3.06 -12.92
CA PHE A 150 -19.58 3.05 -13.83
C PHE A 150 -19.77 4.36 -14.60
N ARG A 151 -18.91 5.36 -14.36
CA ARG A 151 -19.01 6.68 -15.02
C ARG A 151 -18.06 6.86 -16.20
N ASN A 152 -17.14 5.92 -16.41
CA ASN A 152 -16.13 5.96 -17.47
C ASN A 152 -16.21 4.75 -18.43
N GLU A 153 -17.31 4.00 -18.39
CA GLU A 153 -17.74 3.03 -19.42
C GLU A 153 -18.85 3.66 -20.26
#